data_AF-A0A4V3J8D8-F1
#
_entry.id   AF-A0A4V3J8D8-F1
#
_cell.length_a   1.000
_cell.length_b   1.000
_cell.length_c   1.000
_cell.angle_alpha   90.00
_cell.angle_beta   90.00
_cell.angle_gamma   90.00
#
_symmetry.space_group_name_H-M   'P 1'
#
loop_
_entity.id
_entity.type
_entity.pdbx_description
1 polymer ?
#
loop_
_entity_poly.entity_id
_entity_poly.type
_entity_poly.pdbx_seq_one_letter_code
_entity_poly.pdbx_strand_id
1 'polypeptide(L)'
;MKRSQVLTVGIALLLSGSAVAANAADSPATPAAGPATHRSADGTWCEEQGGDAQKQVPYYTKTGTQIVQLGGEREMCVFTGKDGTKITIAADTLAADKPTLAALAYIHKPADPGGYPGNPSIGYCKAINGTAMYGPKATDGGGWAPEGETKAENVIAGCMFGDGSVIDAWGLKYHSGGVIRGADLTKKFRAEIP
;
A
#
# COMPACT_ATOMS: atom_id res chain seq x y z
N MET A 1 20.26 27.17 46.73
CA MET A 1 19.06 28.02 46.87
C MET A 1 17.84 27.13 46.69
N LYS A 2 17.03 26.98 47.75
CA LYS A 2 15.77 26.20 47.78
C LYS A 2 14.60 27.07 47.32
N ARG A 3 13.72 26.56 46.45
CA ARG A 3 12.32 27.03 46.24
C ARG A 3 11.50 25.81 45.76
N SER A 4 10.86 25.08 46.67
CA SER A 4 9.46 25.22 47.16
C SER A 4 8.38 24.98 46.10
N GLN A 5 7.63 23.91 46.32
CA GLN A 5 6.44 23.43 45.62
C GLN A 5 5.19 24.20 46.06
N VAL A 6 4.18 24.29 45.20
CA VAL A 6 2.79 24.58 45.60
C VAL A 6 1.85 23.64 44.81
N LEU A 7 1.13 22.82 45.58
CA LEU A 7 -0.02 21.99 45.20
C LEU A 7 -1.19 22.87 44.77
N THR A 8 -1.98 22.43 43.78
CA THR A 8 -3.39 22.84 43.67
C THR A 8 -4.26 21.59 43.50
N VAL A 9 -5.12 21.37 44.50
CA VAL A 9 -6.17 20.34 44.56
C VAL A 9 -7.43 20.89 43.90
N GLY A 10 -8.10 20.10 43.05
CA GLY A 10 -9.30 20.53 42.32
C GLY A 10 -10.33 19.42 42.14
N ILE A 11 -11.08 19.16 43.23
CA ILE A 11 -12.50 18.79 43.34
C ILE A 11 -13.08 17.80 42.32
N ALA A 12 -13.43 16.61 42.84
CA ALA A 12 -14.32 15.63 42.25
C ALA A 12 -15.79 16.09 42.29
N LEU A 13 -16.49 16.01 41.15
CA LEU A 13 -17.94 16.12 41.06
C LEU A 13 -18.51 14.77 40.61
N LEU A 14 -19.13 14.09 41.57
CA LEU A 14 -20.03 12.94 41.38
C LEU A 14 -21.33 13.42 40.73
N LEU A 15 -21.71 12.84 39.59
CA LEU A 15 -23.06 12.96 39.05
C LEU A 15 -23.67 11.58 38.84
N SER A 16 -24.85 11.45 39.45
CA SER A 16 -25.67 10.27 39.71
C SER A 16 -26.32 9.70 38.46
N GLY A 17 -26.57 8.39 38.48
CA GLY A 17 -27.04 7.61 37.34
C GLY A 17 -28.51 7.74 36.95
N SER A 18 -28.81 7.04 35.86
CA SER A 18 -30.13 6.51 35.50
C SER A 18 -29.87 5.32 34.58
N ALA A 19 -29.89 4.12 35.15
CA ALA A 19 -29.85 2.89 34.35
C ALA A 19 -31.24 2.68 33.76
N VAL A 20 -31.40 2.98 32.47
CA VAL A 20 -32.59 2.62 31.71
C VAL A 20 -32.44 1.14 31.34
N ALA A 21 -33.20 0.27 32.01
CA ALA A 21 -33.30 -1.14 31.62
C ALA A 21 -34.12 -1.22 30.32
N ALA A 22 -33.43 -1.38 29.19
CA ALA A 22 -34.07 -1.69 27.92
C ALA A 22 -34.38 -3.20 27.90
N ASN A 23 -35.66 -3.56 27.99
CA ASN A 23 -36.13 -4.91 27.65
C ASN A 23 -36.03 -5.06 26.12
N ALA A 24 -34.94 -5.65 25.64
CA ALA A 24 -34.86 -6.12 24.27
C ALA A 24 -35.69 -7.40 24.14
N ALA A 25 -36.76 -7.34 23.37
CA ALA A 25 -37.55 -8.50 23.00
C ALA A 25 -36.67 -9.49 22.21
N ASP A 26 -36.64 -10.76 22.62
CA ASP A 26 -36.02 -11.86 21.89
C ASP A 26 -36.67 -11.99 20.51
N SER A 27 -36.04 -11.40 19.51
CA SER A 27 -36.30 -11.71 18.11
C SER A 27 -35.37 -12.87 17.73
N PRO A 28 -35.87 -13.90 17.00
CA PRO A 28 -35.04 -15.02 16.59
C PRO A 28 -33.87 -14.53 15.75
N ALA A 29 -32.65 -14.78 16.24
CA ALA A 29 -31.42 -14.36 15.60
C ALA A 29 -31.33 -14.96 14.20
N THR A 30 -31.34 -14.09 13.19
CA THR A 30 -30.92 -14.45 11.84
C THR A 30 -29.44 -14.82 11.89
N PRO A 31 -28.97 -15.89 11.22
CA PRO A 31 -27.57 -16.25 11.19
C PRO A 31 -26.74 -15.03 10.75
N ALA A 32 -25.79 -14.61 11.59
CA ALA A 32 -24.87 -13.54 11.24
C ALA A 32 -24.12 -13.96 9.97
N ALA A 33 -24.28 -13.20 8.89
CA ALA A 33 -23.38 -13.26 7.78
C ALA A 33 -21.95 -13.10 8.31
N GLY A 34 -21.01 -13.91 7.81
CA GLY A 34 -19.60 -13.78 8.18
C GLY A 34 -19.12 -12.34 8.03
N PRO A 35 -18.05 -11.93 8.75
CA PRO A 35 -17.62 -10.53 8.78
C PRO A 35 -17.43 -10.03 7.35
N ALA A 36 -18.28 -9.11 6.93
CA ALA A 36 -18.08 -8.38 5.69
C ALA A 36 -16.74 -7.66 5.83
N THR A 37 -15.78 -7.97 4.96
CA THR A 37 -14.54 -7.21 4.85
C THR A 37 -14.93 -5.81 4.41
N HIS A 38 -15.01 -4.88 5.36
CA HIS A 38 -15.17 -3.46 5.05
C HIS A 38 -13.95 -3.00 4.26
N ARG A 39 -14.11 -2.84 2.93
CA ARG A 39 -13.08 -2.27 2.06
C ARG A 39 -13.08 -0.75 2.14
N SER A 40 -11.93 -0.15 1.88
CA SER A 40 -11.85 1.30 1.71
C SER A 40 -12.51 1.72 0.40
N ALA A 41 -12.85 3.00 0.26
CA ALA A 41 -13.34 3.55 -1.02
C ALA A 41 -12.32 3.38 -2.16
N ASP A 42 -11.03 3.37 -1.83
CA ASP A 42 -9.95 3.21 -2.80
C ASP A 42 -9.84 1.75 -3.25
N GLY A 43 -10.05 0.79 -2.34
CA GLY A 43 -10.19 -0.63 -2.63
C GLY A 43 -11.41 -0.92 -3.50
N THR A 44 -12.54 -0.23 -3.28
CA THR A 44 -13.70 -0.33 -4.18
C THR A 44 -13.36 0.15 -5.58
N TRP A 45 -12.68 1.29 -5.73
CA TRP A 45 -12.23 1.77 -7.04
C TRP A 45 -11.31 0.76 -7.73
N CYS A 46 -10.38 0.14 -7.00
CA CYS A 46 -9.55 -0.94 -7.54
C CYS A 46 -10.36 -2.05 -8.20
N GLU A 47 -11.39 -2.54 -7.51
CA GLU A 47 -12.25 -3.62 -8.00
C GLU A 47 -13.11 -3.19 -9.20
N GLU A 48 -13.63 -1.97 -9.20
CA GLU A 48 -14.36 -1.39 -10.34
C GLU A 48 -13.48 -1.31 -11.58
N GLN A 49 -12.17 -1.08 -11.41
CA GLN A 49 -11.18 -1.12 -12.48
C GLN A 49 -10.75 -2.54 -12.88
N GLY A 50 -11.30 -3.59 -12.25
CA GLY A 50 -10.99 -4.99 -12.53
C GLY A 50 -9.71 -5.50 -11.87
N GLY A 51 -9.25 -4.83 -10.80
CA GLY A 51 -8.18 -5.31 -9.94
C GLY A 51 -8.71 -6.09 -8.74
N ASP A 52 -7.80 -6.67 -7.96
CA ASP A 52 -8.08 -7.30 -6.68
C ASP A 52 -7.48 -6.46 -5.56
N ALA A 53 -8.33 -5.95 -4.67
CA ALA A 53 -7.88 -5.13 -3.55
C ALA A 53 -7.38 -6.02 -2.41
N GLN A 54 -6.08 -5.95 -2.15
CA GLN A 54 -5.39 -6.79 -1.17
C GLN A 54 -4.69 -5.94 -0.13
N LYS A 55 -4.97 -6.24 1.14
CA LYS A 55 -4.19 -5.73 2.26
C LYS A 55 -2.80 -6.36 2.23
N GLN A 56 -1.75 -5.53 2.16
CA GLN A 56 -0.36 -5.97 2.12
C GLN A 56 0.47 -5.25 3.18
N VAL A 57 1.53 -5.90 3.60
CA VAL A 57 2.51 -5.37 4.55
C VAL A 57 3.89 -5.30 3.88
N PRO A 58 4.75 -4.36 4.29
CA PRO A 58 6.08 -4.28 3.74
C PRO A 58 6.98 -5.39 4.31
N TYR A 59 7.85 -5.94 3.49
CA TYR A 59 8.88 -6.90 3.90
C TYR A 59 10.26 -6.38 3.52
N TYR A 60 11.22 -6.57 4.42
CA TYR A 60 12.64 -6.49 4.12
C TYR A 60 13.11 -7.85 3.60
N THR A 61 13.71 -7.88 2.41
CA THR A 61 14.30 -9.10 1.84
C THR A 61 15.81 -8.97 1.89
N LYS A 62 16.42 -9.64 2.87
CA LYS A 62 17.88 -9.73 2.96
C LYS A 62 18.39 -10.58 1.79
N THR A 63 19.67 -10.46 1.44
CA THR A 63 20.33 -11.42 0.54
C THR A 63 20.07 -12.87 0.99
N GLY A 64 19.46 -13.70 0.12
CA GLY A 64 19.04 -15.07 0.41
C GLY A 64 17.52 -15.24 0.37
N THR A 65 16.99 -16.22 1.11
CA THR A 65 15.55 -16.53 1.19
C THR A 65 14.87 -15.97 2.45
N GLN A 66 15.61 -15.28 3.31
CA GLN A 66 15.08 -14.73 4.56
C GLN A 66 14.33 -13.42 4.32
N ILE A 67 13.09 -13.36 4.79
CA ILE A 67 12.28 -12.15 4.78
C ILE A 67 11.87 -11.76 6.21
N VAL A 68 11.75 -10.46 6.43
CA VAL A 68 11.32 -9.89 7.71
C VAL A 68 10.14 -8.96 7.43
N GLN A 69 8.98 -9.27 8.00
CA GLN A 69 7.83 -8.37 7.98
C GLN A 69 8.18 -7.07 8.72
N LEU A 70 7.93 -5.95 8.07
CA LEU A 70 8.12 -4.61 8.63
C LEU A 70 6.78 -4.06 9.14
N GLY A 71 6.85 -2.97 9.89
CA GLY A 71 5.66 -2.26 10.34
C GLY A 71 4.96 -1.53 9.19
N GLY A 72 3.63 -1.53 9.20
CA GLY A 72 2.80 -0.85 8.23
C GLY A 72 1.89 -1.80 7.49
N GLU A 73 0.83 -1.24 6.94
CA GLU A 73 -0.17 -1.95 6.16
C GLU A 73 -0.70 -0.97 5.11
N ARG A 74 -0.94 -1.48 3.89
CA ARG A 74 -1.59 -0.69 2.84
C ARG A 74 -2.46 -1.58 2.00
N GLU A 75 -3.60 -1.05 1.58
CA GLU A 75 -4.43 -1.69 0.57
C GLU A 75 -3.77 -1.48 -0.80
N MET A 76 -3.43 -2.57 -1.46
CA MET A 76 -2.79 -2.62 -2.75
C MET A 76 -3.78 -3.18 -3.76
N CYS A 77 -3.88 -2.57 -4.93
CA CYS A 77 -4.62 -3.08 -6.06
C CYS A 77 -3.74 -3.96 -6.94
N VAL A 78 -4.09 -5.24 -7.06
CA VAL A 78 -3.35 -6.22 -7.85
C VAL A 78 -4.11 -6.53 -9.13
N PHE A 79 -3.51 -6.25 -10.28
CA PHE A 79 -4.04 -6.65 -11.58
C PHE A 79 -3.29 -7.89 -12.09
N THR A 80 -4.03 -8.95 -12.42
CA THR A 80 -3.46 -10.18 -12.98
C THR A 80 -3.88 -10.33 -14.44
N GLY A 81 -2.90 -10.47 -15.33
CA GLY A 81 -3.09 -10.65 -16.76
C GLY A 81 -3.44 -12.08 -17.11
N LYS A 82 -3.93 -12.30 -18.34
CA LYS A 82 -4.26 -13.64 -18.85
C LYS A 82 -3.03 -14.55 -18.93
N ASP A 83 -1.85 -13.97 -19.07
CA ASP A 83 -0.55 -14.64 -19.09
C ASP A 83 0.01 -14.91 -17.67
N GLY A 84 -0.76 -14.59 -16.63
CA GLY A 84 -0.36 -14.74 -15.23
C GLY A 84 0.59 -13.66 -14.72
N THR A 85 0.99 -12.70 -15.56
CA THR A 85 1.78 -11.55 -15.11
C THR A 85 0.96 -10.66 -14.19
N LYS A 86 1.62 -9.94 -13.30
CA LYS A 86 0.98 -9.03 -12.34
C LYS A 86 1.61 -7.64 -12.40
N ILE A 87 0.77 -6.64 -12.14
CA ILE A 87 1.18 -5.31 -11.72
C ILE A 87 0.40 -4.95 -10.45
N THR A 88 1.12 -4.43 -9.47
CA THR A 88 0.56 -4.00 -8.19
C THR A 88 0.71 -2.50 -8.04
N ILE A 89 -0.30 -1.81 -7.53
CA ILE A 89 -0.28 -0.38 -7.24
C ILE A 89 -0.98 -0.14 -5.92
N ALA A 90 -0.60 0.85 -5.11
CA ALA A 90 -1.39 1.16 -3.93
C ALA A 90 -2.79 1.63 -4.35
N ALA A 91 -3.84 1.18 -3.65
CA ALA A 91 -5.22 1.47 -4.03
C ALA A 91 -5.50 2.97 -4.00
N ASP A 92 -5.01 3.66 -2.97
CA ASP A 92 -5.08 5.13 -2.83
C ASP A 92 -4.32 5.88 -3.94
N THR A 93 -3.30 5.28 -4.55
CA THR A 93 -2.58 5.84 -5.70
C THR A 93 -3.41 5.75 -6.97
N LEU A 94 -4.10 4.61 -7.18
CA LEU A 94 -4.98 4.41 -8.32
C LEU A 94 -6.26 5.27 -8.21
N ALA A 95 -6.76 5.41 -6.99
CA ALA A 95 -7.99 6.11 -6.64
C ALA A 95 -7.81 7.60 -6.34
N ALA A 96 -6.60 8.14 -6.38
CA ALA A 96 -6.34 9.55 -6.10
C ALA A 96 -7.15 10.46 -7.05
N ASP A 97 -7.75 11.51 -6.49
CA ASP A 97 -8.51 12.52 -7.26
C ASP A 97 -7.61 13.53 -7.99
N LYS A 98 -6.29 13.47 -7.76
CA LYS A 98 -5.26 14.30 -8.42
C LYS A 98 -4.13 13.42 -8.94
N PRO A 99 -3.41 13.84 -10.01
CA PRO A 99 -2.25 13.12 -10.49
C PRO A 99 -1.22 12.89 -9.38
N THR A 100 -0.81 11.64 -9.23
CA THR A 100 0.31 11.25 -8.36
C THR A 100 1.59 11.08 -9.19
N LEU A 101 2.74 11.11 -8.53
CA LEU A 101 4.03 10.86 -9.18
C LEU A 101 4.11 9.44 -9.75
N ALA A 102 3.52 8.44 -9.09
CA ALA A 102 3.41 7.08 -9.64
C ALA A 102 2.53 7.02 -10.89
N ALA A 103 1.39 7.72 -10.91
CA ALA A 103 0.53 7.79 -12.08
C ALA A 103 1.22 8.50 -13.25
N LEU A 104 1.86 9.65 -13.00
CA LEU A 104 2.65 10.38 -13.99
C LEU A 104 3.81 9.51 -14.54
N ALA A 105 4.51 8.79 -13.67
CA ALA A 105 5.59 7.88 -14.06
C ALA A 105 5.07 6.74 -14.96
N TYR A 106 3.91 6.17 -14.65
CA TYR A 106 3.29 5.14 -15.48
C TYR A 106 2.88 5.73 -16.84
N ILE A 107 2.13 6.83 -16.86
CA ILE A 107 1.58 7.41 -18.11
C ILE A 107 2.68 7.94 -19.03
N HIS A 108 3.63 8.71 -18.50
CA HIS A 108 4.65 9.37 -19.32
C HIS A 108 5.80 8.45 -19.72
N LYS A 109 5.97 7.30 -19.05
CA LYS A 109 7.03 6.32 -19.33
C LYS A 109 8.41 6.98 -19.53
N PRO A 110 8.99 7.63 -18.50
CA PRO A 110 10.30 8.25 -18.63
C PRO A 110 11.34 7.24 -19.16
N ALA A 111 12.24 7.69 -20.01
CA ALA A 111 13.29 6.81 -20.56
C ALA A 111 14.13 6.21 -19.42
N ASP A 112 14.46 4.92 -19.52
CA ASP A 112 15.41 4.30 -18.59
C ASP A 112 16.83 4.63 -19.03
N PRO A 113 17.61 5.40 -18.24
CA PRO A 113 19.01 5.67 -18.57
C PRO A 113 19.90 4.41 -18.46
N GLY A 114 19.42 3.32 -17.85
CA GLY A 114 20.15 2.07 -17.71
C GLY A 114 21.37 2.18 -16.78
N GLY A 115 22.21 1.14 -16.78
CA GLY A 115 23.54 1.18 -16.13
C GLY A 115 23.54 1.03 -14.60
N TYR A 116 22.42 0.63 -13.98
CA TYR A 116 22.36 0.41 -12.53
C TYR A 116 22.83 -1.00 -12.13
N PRO A 117 23.74 -1.14 -11.13
CA PRO A 117 24.10 -2.43 -10.59
C PRO A 117 22.94 -3.02 -9.76
N GLY A 118 22.81 -4.35 -9.76
CA GLY A 118 21.80 -5.06 -8.97
C GLY A 118 20.47 -5.23 -9.71
N ASN A 119 19.36 -5.01 -9.01
CA ASN A 119 18.02 -5.18 -9.57
C ASN A 119 17.66 -4.01 -10.52
N PRO A 120 17.45 -4.28 -11.83
CA PRO A 120 17.14 -3.22 -12.81
C PRO A 120 15.89 -2.41 -12.50
N SER A 121 14.84 -2.99 -11.91
CA SER A 121 13.62 -2.24 -11.59
C SER A 121 13.83 -1.24 -10.46
N ILE A 122 14.65 -1.58 -9.47
CA ILE A 122 15.05 -0.68 -8.40
C ILE A 122 15.93 0.45 -8.96
N GLY A 123 16.84 0.13 -9.88
CA GLY A 123 17.65 1.12 -10.59
C GLY A 123 16.80 2.12 -11.37
N TYR A 124 15.85 1.61 -12.15
CA TYR A 124 14.92 2.45 -12.89
C TYR A 124 14.04 3.30 -11.98
N CYS A 125 13.48 2.73 -10.91
CA CYS A 125 12.72 3.47 -9.91
C CYS A 125 13.52 4.68 -9.35
N LYS A 126 14.80 4.47 -9.04
CA LYS A 126 15.69 5.56 -8.61
C LYS A 126 15.92 6.61 -9.70
N ALA A 127 16.08 6.18 -10.95
CA ALA A 127 16.30 7.07 -12.09
C ALA A 127 15.16 8.06 -12.31
N ILE A 128 13.93 7.68 -11.93
CA ILE A 128 12.72 8.50 -12.05
C ILE A 128 12.33 9.19 -10.73
N ASN A 129 13.29 9.41 -9.83
CA ASN A 129 13.12 10.04 -8.51
C ASN A 129 12.19 9.28 -7.55
N GLY A 130 11.97 7.99 -7.78
CA GLY A 130 11.36 7.09 -6.80
C GLY A 130 12.40 6.40 -5.92
N THR A 131 11.93 5.61 -4.96
CA THR A 131 12.75 4.71 -4.15
C THR A 131 12.08 3.35 -4.02
N ALA A 132 12.89 2.30 -4.11
CA ALA A 132 12.52 0.93 -3.75
C ALA A 132 13.57 0.35 -2.77
N MET A 133 14.14 1.22 -1.93
CA MET A 133 15.13 0.86 -0.92
C MET A 133 14.46 0.57 0.42
N TYR A 134 14.75 -0.60 0.98
CA TYR A 134 14.24 -1.04 2.29
C TYR A 134 15.35 -1.14 3.35
N GLY A 135 16.56 -0.66 3.04
CA GLY A 135 17.70 -0.62 3.95
C GLY A 135 18.84 0.27 3.43
N PRO A 136 19.93 0.41 4.20
CA PRO A 136 21.04 1.32 3.90
C PRO A 136 21.92 0.91 2.70
N LYS A 137 21.92 -0.36 2.29
CA LYS A 137 22.75 -0.86 1.19
C LYS A 137 21.96 -0.91 -0.12
N ALA A 138 22.65 -0.77 -1.25
CA ALA A 138 22.02 -0.91 -2.56
C ALA A 138 21.43 -2.32 -2.83
N THR A 139 21.91 -3.33 -2.10
CA THR A 139 21.43 -4.72 -2.16
C THR A 139 20.32 -5.02 -1.15
N ASP A 140 19.95 -4.06 -0.31
CA ASP A 140 18.87 -4.22 0.66
C ASP A 140 17.54 -4.14 -0.07
N GLY A 141 17.00 -5.32 -0.37
CA GLY A 141 15.74 -5.49 -1.06
C GLY A 141 14.55 -5.42 -0.10
N GLY A 142 13.38 -5.36 -0.70
CA GLY A 142 12.12 -5.44 0.00
C GLY A 142 10.97 -5.20 -0.95
N GLY A 143 9.78 -5.13 -0.40
CA GLY A 143 8.58 -4.96 -1.19
C GLY A 143 7.34 -5.11 -0.36
N TRP A 144 6.22 -5.34 -1.04
CA TRP A 144 4.91 -5.54 -0.47
C TRP A 144 4.42 -6.94 -0.82
N ALA A 145 3.80 -7.60 0.15
CA ALA A 145 3.13 -8.88 -0.03
C ALA A 145 2.00 -9.03 1.02
N PRO A 146 1.07 -9.98 0.83
CA PRO A 146 0.12 -10.33 1.88
C PRO A 146 0.81 -10.64 3.22
N GLU A 147 0.10 -10.41 4.31
CA GLU A 147 0.57 -10.79 5.64
C GLU A 147 0.81 -12.32 5.73
N GLY A 148 1.89 -12.73 6.41
CA GLY A 148 2.26 -14.14 6.54
C GLY A 148 2.97 -14.73 5.33
N GLU A 149 3.40 -13.92 4.36
CA GLU A 149 4.29 -14.37 3.28
C GLU A 149 5.58 -14.96 3.86
N THR A 150 6.12 -15.98 3.20
CA THR A 150 7.34 -16.71 3.60
C THR A 150 8.40 -16.76 2.51
N LYS A 151 8.05 -16.36 1.28
CA LYS A 151 8.88 -16.48 0.09
C LYS A 151 9.30 -15.11 -0.42
N ALA A 152 10.61 -14.89 -0.54
CA ALA A 152 11.17 -13.63 -1.02
C ALA A 152 10.74 -13.29 -2.46
N GLU A 153 10.53 -14.30 -3.31
CA GLU A 153 10.08 -14.12 -4.70
C GLU A 153 8.65 -13.58 -4.84
N ASN A 154 7.82 -13.71 -3.80
CA ASN A 154 6.47 -13.18 -3.76
C ASN A 154 6.41 -11.72 -3.27
N VAL A 155 7.52 -11.21 -2.73
CA VAL A 155 7.62 -9.83 -2.25
C VAL A 155 7.85 -8.89 -3.43
N ILE A 156 6.83 -8.08 -3.75
CA ILE A 156 6.85 -7.21 -4.91
C ILE A 156 7.51 -5.88 -4.57
N ALA A 157 8.64 -5.57 -5.21
CA ALA A 157 9.33 -4.29 -5.03
C ALA A 157 8.43 -3.12 -5.48
N GLY A 158 7.97 -2.31 -4.52
CA GLY A 158 7.21 -1.10 -4.80
C GLY A 158 8.14 0.08 -5.04
N CYS A 159 7.99 0.75 -6.17
CA CYS A 159 8.56 2.06 -6.41
C CYS A 159 7.70 3.12 -5.71
N MET A 160 8.25 3.73 -4.68
CA MET A 160 7.61 4.76 -3.86
C MET A 160 8.11 6.14 -4.28
N PHE A 161 7.21 7.12 -4.38
CA PHE A 161 7.55 8.49 -4.74
C PHE A 161 7.40 9.46 -3.56
N GLY A 162 7.93 10.68 -3.72
CA GLY A 162 7.94 11.69 -2.67
C GLY A 162 6.56 12.18 -2.22
N ASP A 163 5.50 11.93 -3.00
CA ASP A 163 4.10 12.19 -2.65
C ASP A 163 3.44 11.00 -1.92
N GLY A 164 4.19 9.94 -1.61
CA GLY A 164 3.70 8.74 -0.95
C GLY A 164 2.99 7.75 -1.87
N SER A 165 2.88 8.04 -3.17
CA SER A 165 2.32 7.11 -4.15
C SER A 165 3.25 5.92 -4.41
N VAL A 166 2.67 4.75 -4.66
CA VAL A 166 3.42 3.49 -4.80
C VAL A 166 2.89 2.65 -5.95
N ILE A 167 3.80 2.14 -6.78
CA ILE A 167 3.51 1.23 -7.90
C ILE A 167 4.64 0.22 -8.06
N ASP A 168 4.34 -1.00 -8.51
CA ASP A 168 5.30 -2.06 -8.80
C ASP A 168 6.43 -1.55 -9.70
N ALA A 169 7.67 -1.63 -9.18
CA ALA A 169 8.87 -1.17 -9.87
C ALA A 169 9.13 -1.98 -11.15
N TRP A 170 8.85 -3.29 -11.15
CA TRP A 170 8.96 -4.10 -12.36
C TRP A 170 7.87 -3.73 -13.37
N GLY A 171 6.65 -3.48 -12.89
CA GLY A 171 5.57 -2.92 -13.71
C GLY A 171 6.02 -1.69 -14.50
N LEU A 172 6.58 -0.68 -13.80
CA LEU A 172 7.13 0.52 -14.43
C LEU A 172 8.29 0.21 -15.39
N LYS A 173 9.25 -0.61 -14.98
CA LYS A 173 10.44 -0.93 -15.77
C LYS A 173 10.12 -1.64 -17.09
N TYR A 174 9.17 -2.58 -17.08
CA TYR A 174 8.71 -3.23 -18.29
C TYR A 174 7.87 -2.28 -19.15
N HIS A 175 7.02 -1.46 -18.52
CA HIS A 175 6.18 -0.50 -19.22
C HIS A 175 7.01 0.56 -19.97
N SER A 176 8.15 0.98 -19.42
CA SER A 176 9.10 1.88 -20.09
C SER A 176 9.66 1.29 -21.40
N GLY A 177 9.69 -0.05 -21.50
CA GLY A 177 10.07 -0.79 -22.71
C GLY A 177 8.88 -1.22 -23.58
N GLY A 178 7.68 -0.73 -23.30
CA GLY A 178 6.45 -1.05 -24.05
C GLY A 178 5.77 -2.37 -23.66
N VAL A 179 6.24 -3.05 -22.61
CA VAL A 179 5.67 -4.32 -22.14
C VAL A 179 4.69 -4.04 -21.00
N ILE A 180 3.42 -4.42 -21.19
CA ILE A 180 2.39 -4.36 -20.15
C ILE A 180 2.42 -5.63 -19.31
N ARG A 181 2.47 -5.48 -17.99
CA ARG A 181 2.30 -6.58 -17.02
C ARG A 181 0.94 -6.45 -16.35
N GLY A 182 0.26 -7.57 -16.11
CA GLY A 182 -1.05 -7.55 -15.47
C GLY A 182 -2.12 -6.91 -16.34
N ALA A 183 -2.37 -5.62 -16.13
CA ALA A 183 -3.30 -4.82 -16.92
C ALA A 183 -2.69 -3.46 -17.28
N ASP A 184 -3.15 -2.87 -18.39
CA ASP A 184 -2.79 -1.50 -18.73
C ASP A 184 -3.55 -0.52 -17.80
N LEU A 185 -2.80 0.23 -17.00
CA LEU A 185 -3.33 1.19 -16.05
C LEU A 185 -3.72 2.53 -16.68
N THR A 186 -3.42 2.77 -17.98
CA THR A 186 -3.58 4.07 -18.64
C THR A 186 -4.97 4.71 -18.46
N LYS A 187 -6.02 3.89 -18.41
CA LYS A 187 -7.41 4.33 -18.24
C LYS A 187 -8.04 3.94 -16.89
N LYS A 188 -7.21 3.55 -15.92
CA LYS A 188 -7.67 3.03 -14.61
C LYS A 188 -7.46 4.00 -13.46
N PHE A 189 -6.63 5.02 -13.64
CA PHE A 189 -6.50 6.10 -12.65
C PHE A 189 -7.82 6.87 -12.55
N ARG A 190 -8.21 7.24 -11.33
CA ARG A 190 -9.38 8.10 -11.11
C ARG A 190 -9.12 9.52 -11.60
N ALA A 191 -7.95 10.06 -11.25
CA ALA A 191 -7.52 11.36 -11.76
C ALA A 191 -7.30 11.33 -13.27
N GLU A 192 -7.65 12.44 -13.92
CA GLU A 192 -7.16 12.74 -15.26
C GLU A 192 -5.67 13.08 -15.18
N ILE A 193 -4.85 12.29 -15.88
CA ILE A 193 -3.40 12.48 -15.93
C ILE A 193 -3.06 13.26 -17.21
N PRO A 194 -2.34 14.40 -17.11
CA PRO A 194 -1.99 15.22 -18.27
C PRO A 194 -0.98 14.54 -19.22
#